data_AF-A0A0C9YXS2-F1
#
_entry.id   AF-A0A0C9YXS2-F1
#
_cell.length_a   1.000
_cell.length_b   1.000
_cell.length_c   1.000
_cell.angle_alpha   90.00
_cell.angle_beta   90.00
_cell.angle_gamma   90.00
#
_symmetry.space_group_name_H-M   'P 1'
#
loop_
_entity.id
_entity.type
_entity.pdbx_description
1 polymer ?
#
loop_
_entity_poly.entity_id
_entity_poly.type
_entity_poly.pdbx_seq_one_letter_code
_entity_poly.pdbx_strand_id
1 'polypeptide(L)'
;LMKNEGASEGNNQRIDLYQQALSAFIWDDLTNEELQAAGDIVEKWNGPEGPSAEVQAQNAKKYALKFMKNFAEEMWRYCGMRMVSLTGWKDDDGTVQACCMDFNSDIADGTAFNDIHTLDATWRDYLGTAYKNPDVAGSEEVPNMAAHHPRAKKGDPVELVTNEDGDIWIGELMGHSGDSILQMVRRYLTAHYRWVCRRRSATVPFKKLGQYQAKMISSCHLPQNFSFTVDPSHMRISAAMELLNFWHERQITNPNDVFSFQKWLDQSGNLQEPYD
;
A
#
# COMPACT_ATOMS: atom_id res chain seq x y z
N LEU A 1 47.29 0.35 15.91
CA LEU A 1 46.74 1.05 14.73
C LEU A 1 46.04 0.01 13.86
N MET A 2 44.73 -0.16 14.02
CA MET A 2 43.94 -0.99 13.12
C MET A 2 43.47 -0.10 11.96
N LYS A 3 43.78 -0.55 10.75
CA LYS A 3 43.34 0.04 9.49
C LYS A 3 41.83 -0.15 9.35
N ASN A 4 41.09 0.95 9.19
CA ASN A 4 39.75 0.93 8.62
C ASN A 4 39.90 1.01 7.09
N GLU A 5 40.02 -0.14 6.44
CA GLU A 5 39.71 -0.29 5.02
C GLU A 5 38.25 -0.76 4.94
N GLY A 6 37.41 -0.03 4.20
CA GLY A 6 36.03 -0.45 3.94
C GLY A 6 34.95 0.64 3.92
N ALA A 7 35.25 1.88 3.51
CA ALA A 7 34.20 2.76 3.02
C ALA A 7 34.03 2.47 1.52
N SER A 8 33.15 1.51 1.16
CA SER A 8 32.77 1.38 -0.25
C SER A 8 32.04 2.66 -0.66
N GLU A 9 32.53 3.31 -1.70
CA GLU A 9 31.84 4.37 -2.45
C GLU A 9 30.49 3.85 -2.96
N GLY A 10 29.49 3.90 -2.09
CA GLY A 10 28.15 3.42 -2.37
C GLY A 10 27.34 4.47 -3.11
N ASN A 11 27.21 4.29 -4.41
CA ASN A 11 26.00 4.60 -5.18
C ASN A 11 25.60 6.10 -5.39
N ASN A 12 26.53 7.06 -5.29
CA ASN A 12 26.26 8.43 -5.76
C ASN A 12 26.24 8.53 -7.30
N GLN A 13 26.98 7.67 -8.00
CA GLN A 13 27.05 7.68 -9.46
C GLN A 13 25.69 7.52 -10.15
N ARG A 14 24.75 6.74 -9.59
CA ARG A 14 23.42 6.56 -10.19
C ARG A 14 22.54 7.79 -10.02
N ILE A 15 22.67 8.50 -8.90
CA ILE A 15 21.97 9.75 -8.64
C ILE A 15 22.55 10.85 -9.54
N ASP A 16 23.88 10.91 -9.67
CA ASP A 16 24.56 11.87 -10.54
C ASP A 16 24.17 11.65 -12.00
N LEU A 17 24.14 10.39 -12.47
CA LEU A 17 23.68 10.04 -13.81
C LEU A 17 22.21 10.38 -14.03
N TYR A 18 21.35 10.16 -13.04
CA TYR A 18 19.93 10.53 -13.11
C TYR A 18 19.75 12.06 -13.15
N GLN A 19 20.48 12.80 -12.32
CA GLN A 19 20.45 14.27 -12.31
C GLN A 19 21.01 14.85 -13.60
N GLN A 20 22.06 14.25 -14.17
CA GLN A 20 22.60 14.63 -15.48
C GLN A 20 21.61 14.35 -16.60
N ALA A 21 20.98 13.17 -16.62
CA ALA A 21 19.98 12.82 -17.62
C ALA A 21 18.73 13.71 -17.51
N LEU A 22 18.28 14.00 -16.28
CA LEU A 22 17.16 14.89 -16.03
C LEU A 22 17.49 16.33 -16.42
N SER A 23 18.71 16.80 -16.15
CA SER A 23 19.17 18.13 -16.57
C SER A 23 19.23 18.21 -18.09
N ALA A 24 19.83 17.23 -18.77
CA ALA A 24 19.89 17.18 -20.23
C ALA A 24 18.49 17.17 -20.85
N PHE A 25 17.57 16.34 -20.33
CA PHE A 25 16.16 16.31 -20.77
C PHE A 25 15.44 17.64 -20.55
N ILE A 26 15.66 18.29 -19.39
CA ILE A 26 15.04 19.59 -19.09
C ILE A 26 15.53 20.70 -20.02
N TRP A 27 16.81 20.68 -20.42
CA TRP A 27 17.40 21.74 -21.24
C TRP A 27 17.26 21.50 -22.75
N ASP A 28 17.23 20.24 -23.21
CA ASP A 28 17.22 19.90 -24.63
C ASP A 28 15.82 19.58 -25.20
N ASP A 29 14.87 19.09 -24.37
CA ASP A 29 13.56 18.59 -24.84
C ASP A 29 12.34 19.43 -24.40
N LEU A 30 12.47 20.29 -23.39
CA LEU A 30 11.36 21.13 -22.94
C LEU A 30 11.30 22.42 -23.74
N THR A 31 10.10 22.76 -24.19
CA THR A 31 9.84 24.06 -24.81
C THR A 31 9.95 25.19 -23.77
N ASN A 32 10.19 26.42 -24.22
CA ASN A 32 10.21 27.59 -23.33
C ASN A 32 8.90 27.75 -22.52
N GLU A 33 7.77 27.30 -23.08
CA GLU A 33 6.47 27.32 -22.44
C GLU A 33 6.37 26.29 -21.30
N GLU A 34 6.94 25.10 -21.47
CA GLU A 34 6.99 24.07 -20.43
C GLU A 34 7.99 24.40 -19.32
N LEU A 35 9.13 25.02 -19.67
CA LEU A 35 10.08 25.55 -18.68
C LEU A 35 9.45 26.66 -17.84
N GLN A 36 8.70 27.57 -18.47
CA GLN A 36 7.97 28.61 -17.75
C GLN A 36 6.90 28.00 -16.85
N ALA A 37 6.10 27.05 -17.35
CA ALA A 37 5.08 26.37 -16.55
C ALA A 37 5.70 25.60 -15.36
N ALA A 38 6.85 24.97 -15.54
CA ALA A 38 7.59 24.34 -14.44
C ALA A 38 8.08 25.37 -13.42
N GLY A 39 8.57 26.53 -13.89
CA GLY A 39 8.92 27.67 -13.06
C GLY A 39 7.75 28.18 -12.23
N ASP A 40 6.59 28.37 -12.86
CA ASP A 40 5.35 28.83 -12.19
C ASP A 40 4.88 27.82 -11.13
N ILE A 41 5.05 26.51 -11.39
CA ILE A 41 4.78 25.46 -10.41
C ILE A 41 5.76 25.57 -9.24
N VAL A 42 7.07 25.67 -9.51
CA VAL A 42 8.08 25.81 -8.46
C VAL A 42 7.80 27.04 -7.60
N GLU A 43 7.46 28.18 -8.21
CA GLU A 43 7.12 29.41 -7.50
C GLU A 43 5.83 29.24 -6.68
N LYS A 44 4.80 28.59 -7.23
CA LYS A 44 3.56 28.30 -6.50
C LYS A 44 3.77 27.39 -5.28
N TRP A 45 4.68 26.42 -5.37
CA TRP A 45 4.89 25.44 -4.30
C TRP A 45 5.95 25.86 -3.28
N ASN A 46 7.00 26.53 -3.72
CA ASN A 46 8.14 26.95 -2.86
C ASN A 46 8.14 28.45 -2.56
N GLY A 47 7.24 29.22 -3.17
CA GLY A 47 7.06 30.64 -2.90
C GLY A 47 6.34 30.89 -1.55
N PRO A 48 6.23 32.17 -1.15
CA PRO A 48 5.77 32.57 0.19
C PRO A 48 4.31 32.17 0.49
N GLU A 49 3.49 31.98 -0.54
CA GLU A 49 2.08 31.58 -0.38
C GLU A 49 1.92 30.06 -0.21
N GLY A 50 2.84 29.27 -0.79
CA GLY A 50 2.75 27.81 -0.81
C GLY A 50 1.46 27.26 -1.45
N PRO A 51 1.22 25.94 -1.36
CA PRO A 51 -0.05 25.36 -1.79
C PRO A 51 -1.22 25.87 -0.95
N SER A 52 -2.42 25.99 -1.54
CA SER A 52 -3.63 26.41 -0.83
C SER A 52 -4.00 25.45 0.31
N ALA A 53 -4.76 25.93 1.30
CA ALA A 53 -5.18 25.12 2.45
C ALA A 53 -5.93 23.83 2.06
N GLU A 54 -6.80 23.90 1.05
CA GLU A 54 -7.51 22.73 0.51
C GLU A 54 -6.53 21.70 -0.09
N VAL A 55 -5.54 22.16 -0.85
CA VAL A 55 -4.49 21.29 -1.42
C VAL A 55 -3.63 20.69 -0.31
N GLN A 56 -3.30 21.46 0.74
CA GLN A 56 -2.57 20.96 1.89
C GLN A 56 -3.36 19.87 2.64
N ALA A 57 -4.65 20.07 2.89
CA ALA A 57 -5.53 19.11 3.55
C ALA A 57 -5.66 17.81 2.73
N GLN A 58 -5.90 17.93 1.42
CA GLN A 58 -5.99 16.80 0.51
C GLN A 58 -4.67 16.02 0.44
N ASN A 59 -3.53 16.73 0.38
CA ASN A 59 -2.22 16.09 0.36
C ASN A 59 -1.88 15.42 1.68
N ALA A 60 -2.21 16.03 2.82
CA ALA A 60 -1.99 15.44 4.14
C ALA A 60 -2.75 14.11 4.25
N LYS A 61 -4.04 14.11 3.90
CA LYS A 61 -4.91 12.93 3.87
C LYS A 61 -4.39 11.82 2.96
N LYS A 62 -3.90 12.19 1.78
CA LYS A 62 -3.49 11.23 0.74
C LYS A 62 -2.08 10.69 0.93
N TYR A 63 -1.16 11.51 1.43
CA TYR A 63 0.27 11.23 1.35
C TYR A 63 1.03 11.30 2.67
N ALA A 64 0.57 12.03 3.70
CA ALA A 64 1.38 12.28 4.91
C ALA A 64 1.87 10.97 5.56
N LEU A 65 0.96 10.01 5.79
CA LEU A 65 1.33 8.73 6.42
C LEU A 65 2.38 7.96 5.60
N LYS A 66 2.22 7.92 4.27
CA LYS A 66 3.15 7.23 3.37
C LYS A 66 4.51 7.92 3.35
N PHE A 67 4.54 9.25 3.27
CA PHE A 67 5.78 10.02 3.29
C PHE A 67 6.53 9.83 4.61
N MET A 68 5.84 9.94 5.74
CA MET A 68 6.45 9.79 7.06
C MET A 68 6.99 8.38 7.29
N LYS A 69 6.26 7.34 6.85
CA LYS A 69 6.75 5.96 6.91
C LYS A 69 8.00 5.74 6.07
N ASN A 70 7.97 6.17 4.80
CA ASN A 70 9.13 6.05 3.91
C ASN A 70 10.34 6.80 4.48
N PHE A 71 10.13 8.00 5.00
CA PHE A 71 11.20 8.78 5.62
C PHE A 71 11.79 8.07 6.84
N ALA A 72 10.97 7.49 7.71
CA ALA A 72 11.43 6.71 8.86
C ALA A 72 12.24 5.46 8.42
N GLU A 73 11.79 4.76 7.38
CA GLU A 73 12.51 3.62 6.79
C GLU A 73 13.88 4.04 6.22
N GLU A 74 13.95 5.20 5.56
CA GLU A 74 15.21 5.72 5.01
C GLU A 74 16.17 6.21 6.08
N MET A 75 15.68 6.89 7.12
CA MET A 75 16.51 7.32 8.26
C MET A 75 17.09 6.13 9.01
N TRP A 76 16.35 5.03 9.13
CA TRP A 76 16.91 3.78 9.62
C TRP A 76 17.97 3.22 8.67
N ARG A 77 17.63 3.06 7.38
CA ARG A 77 18.52 2.43 6.39
C ARG A 77 19.86 3.14 6.23
N TYR A 78 19.83 4.47 6.14
CA TYR A 78 21.03 5.26 5.86
C TYR A 78 21.73 5.77 7.11
N CYS A 79 20.98 6.09 8.16
CA CYS A 79 21.51 6.76 9.33
C CYS A 79 21.44 5.91 10.62
N GLY A 80 20.84 4.72 10.58
CA GLY A 80 20.61 3.90 11.77
C GLY A 80 19.68 4.55 12.80
N MET A 81 18.87 5.54 12.39
CA MET A 81 18.06 6.34 13.30
C MET A 81 16.66 5.73 13.50
N ARG A 82 16.20 5.70 14.75
CA ARG A 82 14.81 5.44 15.11
C ARG A 82 14.08 6.77 15.24
N MET A 83 12.85 6.82 14.73
CA MET A 83 12.10 8.07 14.59
C MET A 83 10.69 7.91 15.14
N VAL A 84 10.24 8.96 15.80
CA VAL A 84 8.84 9.16 16.17
C VAL A 84 8.46 10.59 15.81
N SER A 85 7.20 10.83 15.46
CA SER A 85 6.77 12.15 15.00
C SER A 85 5.43 12.58 15.61
N LEU A 86 5.39 13.83 16.03
CA LEU A 86 4.15 14.56 16.34
C LEU A 86 3.83 15.46 15.17
N THR A 87 2.60 15.38 14.68
CA THR A 87 2.15 16.08 13.47
C THR A 87 0.81 16.74 13.73
N GLY A 88 0.56 17.86 13.05
CA GLY A 88 -0.73 18.54 13.13
C GLY A 88 -1.00 19.40 11.91
N TRP A 89 -2.22 19.30 11.38
CA TRP A 89 -2.65 19.94 10.15
C TRP A 89 -4.14 20.31 10.24
N LYS A 90 -4.62 21.20 9.37
CA LYS A 90 -6.05 21.40 9.16
C LYS A 90 -6.57 20.44 8.10
N ASP A 91 -7.66 19.75 8.38
CA ASP A 91 -8.34 18.90 7.40
C ASP A 91 -9.26 19.70 6.47
N ASP A 92 -9.95 18.98 5.59
CA ASP A 92 -10.85 19.53 4.57
C ASP A 92 -11.99 20.38 5.19
N ASP A 93 -12.34 20.11 6.46
CA ASP A 93 -13.37 20.84 7.22
C ASP A 93 -12.78 22.01 8.05
N GLY A 94 -11.47 22.24 7.94
CA GLY A 94 -10.74 23.24 8.71
C GLY A 94 -10.47 22.85 10.16
N THR A 95 -10.80 21.61 10.55
CA THR A 95 -10.57 21.06 11.88
C THR A 95 -9.09 20.73 12.03
N VAL A 96 -8.51 21.13 13.16
CA VAL A 96 -7.11 20.85 13.45
C VAL A 96 -7.00 19.42 13.93
N GLN A 97 -6.27 18.62 13.16
CA GLN A 97 -5.91 17.26 13.49
C GLN A 97 -4.58 17.25 14.24
N ALA A 98 -4.50 16.42 15.27
CA ALA A 98 -3.27 16.14 16.01
C ALA A 98 -3.00 14.64 15.92
N CYS A 99 -1.80 14.26 15.49
CA CYS A 99 -1.45 12.86 15.31
C CYS A 99 -0.02 12.58 15.78
N CYS A 100 0.12 11.46 16.47
CA CYS A 100 1.39 10.82 16.77
C CYS A 100 1.59 9.65 15.79
N MET A 101 2.80 9.53 15.22
CA MET A 101 3.18 8.40 14.38
C MET A 101 4.50 7.80 14.87
N ASP A 102 4.51 6.47 14.98
CA ASP A 102 5.67 5.67 15.35
C ASP A 102 5.72 4.42 14.47
N PHE A 103 6.72 4.34 13.59
CA PHE A 103 6.88 3.21 12.67
C PHE A 103 7.96 2.22 13.12
N ASN A 104 8.54 2.38 14.31
CA ASN A 104 9.72 1.60 14.70
C ASN A 104 9.42 0.09 14.80
N SER A 105 8.20 -0.30 15.17
CA SER A 105 7.77 -1.71 15.16
C SER A 105 7.67 -2.33 13.77
N ASP A 106 7.51 -1.51 12.74
CA ASP A 106 7.44 -1.96 11.34
C ASP A 106 8.83 -2.04 10.69
N ILE A 107 9.87 -1.52 11.34
CA ILE A 107 11.20 -1.33 10.76
C ILE A 107 12.22 -2.24 11.47
N ALA A 108 12.60 -3.32 10.79
CA ALA A 108 13.54 -4.33 11.29
C ALA A 108 13.07 -4.96 12.62
N ASP A 109 13.95 -5.05 13.61
CA ASP A 109 13.70 -5.58 14.95
C ASP A 109 13.30 -4.49 15.97
N GLY A 110 12.90 -3.31 15.48
CA GLY A 110 12.52 -2.19 16.33
C GLY A 110 11.25 -2.47 17.13
N THR A 111 11.12 -1.77 18.26
CA THR A 111 9.91 -1.77 19.09
C THR A 111 9.29 -0.38 19.09
N ALA A 112 7.96 -0.32 19.21
CA ALA A 112 7.26 0.94 19.39
C ALA A 112 7.74 1.66 20.66
N PHE A 113 7.90 2.96 20.57
CA PHE A 113 8.13 3.85 21.69
C PHE A 113 6.79 4.19 22.35
N ASN A 114 6.41 3.36 23.31
CA ASN A 114 5.08 3.41 23.91
C ASN A 114 4.77 4.74 24.60
N ASP A 115 5.76 5.53 25.03
CA ASP A 115 5.54 6.73 25.86
C ASP A 115 5.18 8.00 25.06
N ILE A 116 5.14 7.94 23.73
CA ILE A 116 4.84 9.14 22.91
C ILE A 116 3.46 9.74 23.18
N HIS A 117 2.49 8.95 23.62
CA HIS A 117 1.15 9.41 24.01
C HIS A 117 1.19 10.38 25.21
N THR A 118 2.23 10.32 26.04
CA THR A 118 2.40 11.26 27.17
C THR A 118 2.61 12.70 26.72
N LEU A 119 2.99 12.91 25.45
CA LEU A 119 3.19 14.23 24.86
C LEU A 119 1.91 14.80 24.22
N ASP A 120 0.81 14.06 24.21
CA ASP A 120 -0.41 14.45 23.48
C ASP A 120 -0.99 15.78 23.96
N ALA A 121 -1.24 15.90 25.26
CA ALA A 121 -1.87 17.10 25.82
C ALA A 121 -1.06 18.37 25.50
N THR A 122 0.26 18.30 25.64
CA THR A 122 1.17 19.40 25.30
C THR A 122 1.19 19.68 23.80
N TRP A 123 1.12 18.65 22.96
CA TRP A 123 1.08 18.80 21.52
C TRP A 123 -0.22 19.47 21.04
N ARG A 124 -1.36 19.08 21.59
CA ARG A 124 -2.67 19.67 21.28
C ARG A 124 -2.76 21.13 21.70
N ASP A 125 -2.26 21.47 22.89
CA ASP A 125 -2.22 22.85 23.36
C ASP A 125 -1.38 23.74 22.44
N TYR A 126 -0.20 23.24 22.04
CA TYR A 126 0.64 23.91 21.04
C TYR A 126 -0.11 24.10 19.72
N LEU A 127 -0.78 23.06 19.20
CA LEU A 127 -1.52 23.13 17.94
C LEU A 127 -2.73 24.08 18.02
N GLY A 128 -3.45 24.09 19.14
CA GLY A 128 -4.57 25.01 19.37
C GLY A 128 -4.11 26.47 19.33
N THR A 129 -2.96 26.74 19.94
CA THR A 129 -2.31 28.06 19.88
C THR A 129 -1.83 28.39 18.46
N ALA A 130 -1.11 27.46 17.82
CA ALA A 130 -0.50 27.65 16.50
C ALA A 130 -1.55 27.90 15.40
N TYR A 131 -2.68 27.18 15.46
CA TYR A 131 -3.76 27.31 14.48
C TYR A 131 -4.89 28.26 14.88
N LYS A 132 -4.76 28.93 16.04
CA LYS A 132 -5.78 29.81 16.65
C LYS A 132 -7.14 29.11 16.80
N ASN A 133 -7.12 27.85 17.22
CA ASN A 133 -8.30 27.01 17.40
C ASN A 133 -8.31 26.40 18.82
N PRO A 134 -9.02 27.00 19.79
CA PRO A 134 -9.00 26.57 21.19
C PRO A 134 -9.73 25.23 21.43
N ASP A 135 -10.59 24.79 20.52
CA ASP A 135 -11.39 23.55 20.68
C ASP A 135 -10.55 22.26 20.53
N VAL A 136 -9.29 22.40 20.12
CA VAL A 136 -8.28 21.31 20.08
C VAL A 136 -7.81 20.94 21.48
N ALA A 137 -7.83 21.91 22.40
CA ALA A 137 -7.45 21.71 23.79
C ALA A 137 -8.63 21.07 24.56
N GLY A 138 -8.73 19.74 24.53
CA GLY A 138 -9.71 18.99 25.32
C GLY A 138 -10.48 17.87 24.60
N SER A 139 -10.22 17.62 23.32
CA SER A 139 -10.80 16.47 22.60
C SER A 139 -10.14 15.15 23.05
N GLU A 140 -10.91 14.05 23.12
CA GLU A 140 -10.44 12.71 23.52
C GLU A 140 -9.25 12.17 22.68
N GLU A 141 -8.55 11.19 23.27
CA GLU A 141 -7.26 10.58 22.90
C GLU A 141 -6.89 10.59 21.42
N VAL A 142 -5.59 10.81 21.13
CA VAL A 142 -5.01 10.60 19.80
C VAL A 142 -5.23 9.16 19.37
N PRO A 143 -5.87 8.91 18.21
CA PRO A 143 -5.66 7.66 17.52
C PRO A 143 -4.19 7.67 17.10
N ASN A 144 -3.33 6.94 17.81
CA ASN A 144 -2.01 6.63 17.28
C ASN A 144 -2.27 5.86 15.98
N MET A 145 -2.09 6.52 14.84
CA MET A 145 -2.32 5.93 13.52
C MET A 145 -1.35 4.76 13.26
N ALA A 146 -0.30 4.63 14.08
CA ALA A 146 0.55 3.45 14.13
C ALA A 146 0.14 2.42 15.19
N ALA A 147 -0.57 2.82 16.26
CA ALA A 147 -1.37 1.88 17.08
C ALA A 147 -2.69 1.56 16.39
N HIS A 148 -2.62 1.19 15.11
CA HIS A 148 -3.43 0.08 14.72
C HIS A 148 -3.06 -1.06 15.68
N HIS A 149 -4.03 -1.57 16.47
CA HIS A 149 -4.03 -3.00 16.82
C HIS A 149 -3.41 -3.71 15.64
N PRO A 150 -2.29 -4.46 15.81
CA PRO A 150 -1.46 -4.88 14.70
C PRO A 150 -2.41 -5.36 13.62
N ARG A 151 -2.52 -4.58 12.53
CA ARG A 151 -3.15 -5.08 11.33
C ARG A 151 -2.36 -6.32 11.10
N ALA A 152 -3.01 -7.46 11.34
CA ALA A 152 -2.38 -8.75 11.53
C ALA A 152 -1.23 -8.81 10.53
N LYS A 153 0.00 -8.91 11.07
CA LYS A 153 1.27 -8.72 10.36
C LYS A 153 0.99 -9.00 8.91
N LYS A 154 1.06 -7.99 8.03
CA LYS A 154 0.97 -8.24 6.59
C LYS A 154 1.98 -9.36 6.38
N GLY A 155 1.47 -10.58 6.21
CA GLY A 155 2.30 -11.76 6.21
C GLY A 155 3.38 -11.50 5.20
N ASP A 156 4.56 -12.09 5.42
CA ASP A 156 5.66 -12.09 4.45
C ASP A 156 5.06 -12.02 3.05
N PRO A 157 5.47 -11.06 2.21
CA PRO A 157 4.86 -10.91 0.91
C PRO A 157 4.88 -12.28 0.27
N VAL A 158 3.70 -12.92 0.24
CA VAL A 158 3.53 -14.17 -0.48
C VAL A 158 3.65 -13.72 -1.91
N GLU A 159 4.88 -13.73 -2.42
CA GLU A 159 5.14 -13.67 -3.83
C GLU A 159 4.29 -14.79 -4.40
N LEU A 160 3.26 -14.41 -5.14
CA LEU A 160 2.70 -15.33 -6.10
C LEU A 160 3.84 -15.56 -7.07
N VAL A 161 4.46 -16.72 -6.97
CA VAL A 161 5.52 -17.11 -7.87
C VAL A 161 4.87 -17.24 -9.23
N THR A 162 5.36 -16.50 -10.22
CA THR A 162 5.07 -16.82 -11.60
C THR A 162 6.03 -17.92 -12.00
N ASN A 163 5.52 -19.03 -12.57
CA ASN A 163 6.40 -20.07 -13.12
C ASN A 163 7.19 -19.53 -14.33
N GLU A 164 8.05 -20.37 -14.91
CA GLU A 164 8.88 -20.00 -16.08
C GLU A 164 8.05 -19.52 -17.29
N ASP A 165 6.78 -19.95 -17.38
CA ASP A 165 5.83 -19.58 -18.43
C ASP A 165 5.04 -18.29 -18.12
N GLY A 166 5.23 -17.70 -16.94
CA GLY A 166 4.53 -16.49 -16.49
C GLY A 166 3.15 -16.75 -15.86
N ASP A 167 2.76 -18.02 -15.68
CA ASP A 167 1.50 -18.40 -15.04
C ASP A 167 1.59 -18.27 -13.52
N ILE A 168 0.46 -17.90 -12.92
CA ILE A 168 0.33 -17.69 -11.48
C ILE A 168 0.38 -19.06 -10.79
N TRP A 169 1.40 -19.31 -9.97
CA TRP A 169 1.63 -20.58 -9.30
C TRP A 169 1.34 -20.51 -7.80
N ILE A 170 0.54 -21.46 -7.29
CA ILE A 170 0.37 -21.70 -5.85
C ILE A 170 1.45 -22.68 -5.41
N GLY A 171 2.36 -22.21 -4.57
CA GLY A 171 3.44 -23.02 -3.96
C GLY A 171 2.98 -23.86 -2.76
N GLU A 172 3.94 -24.39 -2.02
CA GLU A 172 3.67 -25.16 -0.80
C GLU A 172 3.00 -24.29 0.27
N LEU A 173 1.89 -24.77 0.85
CA LEU A 173 1.10 -24.00 1.84
C LEU A 173 1.58 -24.22 3.29
N MET A 174 2.47 -25.17 3.53
CA MET A 174 3.00 -25.49 4.86
C MET A 174 3.81 -24.33 5.44
N GLY A 175 3.56 -23.99 6.72
CA GLY A 175 4.29 -22.94 7.41
C GLY A 175 3.80 -21.51 7.15
N HIS A 176 2.83 -21.31 6.24
CA HIS A 176 2.21 -20.00 6.04
C HIS A 176 1.28 -19.61 7.19
N SER A 177 1.31 -18.33 7.57
CA SER A 177 0.36 -17.78 8.55
C SER A 177 -1.08 -17.75 8.01
N GLY A 178 -2.06 -17.69 8.90
CA GLY A 178 -3.47 -17.56 8.49
C GLY A 178 -3.72 -16.37 7.57
N ASP A 179 -3.18 -15.20 7.90
CA ASP A 179 -3.31 -14.00 7.06
C ASP A 179 -2.64 -14.18 5.70
N SER A 180 -1.48 -14.84 5.67
CA SER A 180 -0.76 -15.18 4.44
C SER A 180 -1.64 -16.05 3.52
N ILE A 181 -2.29 -17.07 4.08
CA ILE A 181 -3.23 -17.95 3.34
C ILE A 181 -4.41 -17.13 2.76
N LEU A 182 -5.04 -16.28 3.56
CA LEU A 182 -6.17 -15.44 3.11
C LEU A 182 -5.75 -14.46 2.01
N GLN A 183 -4.56 -13.86 2.15
CA GLN A 183 -4.00 -12.97 1.14
C GLN A 183 -3.66 -13.71 -0.16
N MET A 184 -3.22 -14.96 -0.09
CA MET A 184 -2.89 -15.76 -1.27
C MET A 184 -4.14 -16.00 -2.13
N VAL A 185 -5.28 -16.38 -1.52
CA VAL A 185 -6.56 -16.51 -2.25
C VAL A 185 -6.93 -15.20 -2.94
N ARG A 186 -6.84 -14.08 -2.21
CA ARG A 186 -7.20 -12.76 -2.73
C ARG A 186 -6.33 -12.36 -3.92
N ARG A 187 -5.01 -12.57 -3.82
CA ARG A 187 -4.05 -12.23 -4.87
C ARG A 187 -4.23 -13.13 -6.08
N TYR A 188 -4.42 -14.45 -5.88
CA TYR A 188 -4.62 -15.42 -6.96
C TYR A 188 -5.84 -15.04 -7.80
N LEU A 189 -6.99 -14.83 -7.15
CA LEU A 189 -8.20 -14.36 -7.82
C LEU A 189 -7.97 -13.01 -8.52
N THR A 190 -7.26 -12.07 -7.88
CA THR A 190 -7.00 -10.75 -8.48
C THR A 190 -6.17 -10.86 -9.76
N ALA A 191 -5.15 -11.71 -9.76
CA ALA A 191 -4.27 -11.89 -10.90
C ALA A 191 -5.02 -12.50 -12.10
N HIS A 192 -5.80 -13.57 -11.89
CA HIS A 192 -6.65 -14.14 -12.94
C HIS A 192 -7.76 -13.19 -13.41
N TYR A 193 -8.32 -12.38 -12.50
CA TYR A 193 -9.33 -11.39 -12.87
C TYR A 193 -8.76 -10.29 -13.77
N ARG A 194 -7.56 -9.79 -13.44
CA ARG A 194 -6.83 -8.80 -14.26
C ARG A 194 -6.45 -9.34 -15.62
N TRP A 195 -6.14 -10.64 -15.69
CA TRP A 195 -5.87 -11.33 -16.93
C TRP A 195 -7.07 -11.28 -17.87
N VAL A 196 -8.25 -11.74 -17.42
CA VAL A 196 -9.44 -11.80 -18.28
C VAL A 196 -10.02 -10.44 -18.68
N CYS A 197 -9.83 -9.41 -17.84
CA CYS A 197 -10.31 -8.05 -18.16
C CYS A 197 -9.26 -7.16 -18.83
N ARG A 198 -8.03 -7.66 -19.07
CA ARG A 198 -6.88 -6.95 -19.66
C ARG A 198 -6.57 -5.58 -19.01
N ARG A 199 -6.96 -5.40 -17.75
CA ARG A 199 -6.77 -4.15 -16.98
C ARG A 199 -5.88 -4.40 -15.79
N ARG A 200 -4.65 -3.91 -15.84
CA ARG A 200 -3.65 -4.07 -14.76
C ARG A 200 -4.10 -3.53 -13.40
N SER A 201 -4.98 -2.54 -13.38
CA SER A 201 -5.53 -1.92 -12.16
C SER A 201 -6.89 -2.49 -11.73
N ALA A 202 -7.44 -3.48 -12.44
CA ALA A 202 -8.74 -4.03 -12.09
C ALA A 202 -8.72 -4.69 -10.70
N THR A 203 -9.87 -4.61 -10.03
CA THR A 203 -10.08 -5.18 -8.70
C THR A 203 -11.26 -6.14 -8.78
N VAL A 204 -11.10 -7.34 -8.22
CA VAL A 204 -12.18 -8.31 -8.12
C VAL A 204 -13.28 -7.71 -7.23
N PRO A 205 -14.55 -7.71 -7.66
CA PRO A 205 -15.65 -7.19 -6.86
C PRO A 205 -16.05 -8.21 -5.79
N PHE A 206 -15.19 -8.47 -4.80
CA PHE A 206 -15.38 -9.53 -3.80
C PHE A 206 -16.73 -9.46 -3.08
N LYS A 207 -17.25 -8.25 -2.79
CA LYS A 207 -18.59 -8.05 -2.21
C LYS A 207 -19.73 -8.61 -3.06
N LYS A 208 -19.54 -8.66 -4.39
CA LYS A 208 -20.51 -9.19 -5.35
C LYS A 208 -20.14 -10.60 -5.84
N LEU A 209 -18.93 -11.09 -5.54
CA LEU A 209 -18.42 -12.35 -6.08
C LEU A 209 -19.34 -13.53 -5.74
N GLY A 210 -19.83 -13.61 -4.50
CA GLY A 210 -20.80 -14.64 -4.11
C GLY A 210 -22.09 -14.63 -4.93
N GLN A 211 -22.64 -13.44 -5.16
CA GLN A 211 -23.87 -13.26 -5.93
C GLN A 211 -23.72 -13.69 -7.39
N TYR A 212 -22.55 -13.46 -7.99
CA TYR A 212 -22.28 -13.74 -9.40
C TYR A 212 -21.39 -14.97 -9.62
N GLN A 213 -21.06 -15.73 -8.57
CA GLN A 213 -20.07 -16.81 -8.59
C GLN A 213 -20.31 -17.77 -9.74
N ALA A 214 -21.51 -18.34 -9.84
CA ALA A 214 -21.86 -19.34 -10.86
C ALA A 214 -21.80 -18.81 -12.31
N LYS A 215 -21.82 -17.49 -12.50
CA LYS A 215 -21.67 -16.85 -13.81
C LYS A 215 -20.23 -16.45 -14.11
N MET A 216 -19.41 -16.28 -13.07
CA MET A 216 -18.04 -15.78 -13.17
C MET A 216 -17.01 -16.89 -13.06
N ILE A 217 -17.31 -17.99 -12.39
CA ILE A 217 -16.39 -19.10 -12.11
C ILE A 217 -17.12 -20.40 -12.40
N SER A 218 -16.53 -21.24 -13.25
CA SER A 218 -17.05 -22.58 -13.51
C SER A 218 -17.04 -23.42 -12.23
N SER A 219 -18.04 -24.28 -12.04
CA SER A 219 -18.07 -25.20 -10.89
C SER A 219 -16.89 -26.16 -10.86
N CYS A 220 -16.27 -26.48 -12.01
CA CYS A 220 -15.05 -27.30 -12.07
C CYS A 220 -13.81 -26.59 -11.49
N HIS A 221 -13.85 -25.26 -11.32
CA HIS A 221 -12.76 -24.46 -10.75
C HIS A 221 -12.90 -24.24 -9.24
N LEU A 222 -13.87 -24.87 -8.59
CA LEU A 222 -14.11 -24.73 -7.15
C LEU A 222 -14.29 -26.10 -6.50
N PRO A 223 -13.96 -26.23 -5.20
CA PRO A 223 -14.32 -27.41 -4.41
C PRO A 223 -15.84 -27.64 -4.44
N GLN A 224 -16.25 -28.90 -4.22
CA GLN A 224 -17.66 -29.26 -4.26
C GLN A 224 -18.45 -28.47 -3.20
N ASN A 225 -19.57 -27.86 -3.62
CA ASN A 225 -20.43 -27.02 -2.77
C ASN A 225 -19.76 -25.76 -2.20
N PHE A 226 -18.62 -25.32 -2.76
CA PHE A 226 -17.95 -24.12 -2.32
C PHE A 226 -18.69 -22.85 -2.74
N SER A 227 -18.80 -21.87 -1.83
CA SER A 227 -19.40 -20.57 -2.10
C SER A 227 -18.68 -19.43 -1.40
N PHE A 228 -18.41 -18.35 -2.14
CA PHE A 228 -17.88 -17.10 -1.59
C PHE A 228 -19.00 -16.32 -0.89
N THR A 229 -19.08 -16.41 0.43
CA THR A 229 -20.07 -15.65 1.23
C THR A 229 -19.53 -14.31 1.74
N VAL A 230 -18.20 -14.16 1.76
CA VAL A 230 -17.48 -12.98 2.26
C VAL A 230 -16.26 -12.69 1.39
N ASP A 231 -15.65 -11.51 1.56
CA ASP A 231 -14.34 -11.22 1.00
C ASP A 231 -13.30 -12.26 1.47
N PRO A 232 -12.39 -12.75 0.61
CA PRO A 232 -11.37 -13.72 1.01
C PRO A 232 -10.56 -13.32 2.24
N SER A 233 -10.38 -12.03 2.49
CA SER A 233 -9.66 -11.51 3.68
C SER A 233 -10.41 -11.78 5.00
N HIS A 234 -11.68 -12.18 4.93
CA HIS A 234 -12.56 -12.45 6.07
C HIS A 234 -13.11 -13.89 6.08
N MET A 235 -12.70 -14.73 5.14
CA MET A 235 -13.16 -16.12 5.10
C MET A 235 -12.45 -16.98 6.17
N ARG A 236 -13.02 -18.15 6.49
CA ARG A 236 -12.38 -19.09 7.41
C ARG A 236 -11.08 -19.62 6.78
N ILE A 237 -10.01 -19.69 7.57
CA ILE A 237 -8.70 -20.21 7.12
C ILE A 237 -8.84 -21.62 6.52
N SER A 238 -9.66 -22.49 7.13
CA SER A 238 -9.91 -23.84 6.60
C SER A 238 -10.51 -23.84 5.19
N ALA A 239 -11.45 -22.93 4.91
CA ALA A 239 -12.04 -22.78 3.58
C ALA A 239 -11.05 -22.20 2.57
N ALA A 240 -10.19 -21.28 3.01
CA ALA A 240 -9.11 -20.75 2.17
C ALA A 240 -8.07 -21.83 1.82
N MET A 241 -7.69 -22.67 2.79
CA MET A 241 -6.79 -23.80 2.56
C MET A 241 -7.41 -24.84 1.63
N GLU A 242 -8.69 -25.18 1.81
CA GLU A 242 -9.42 -26.09 0.92
C GLU A 242 -9.37 -25.57 -0.53
N LEU A 243 -9.64 -24.28 -0.73
CA LEU A 243 -9.63 -23.65 -2.05
C LEU A 243 -8.23 -23.61 -2.69
N LEU A 244 -7.20 -23.23 -1.93
CA LEU A 244 -5.82 -23.19 -2.43
C LEU A 244 -5.28 -24.60 -2.72
N ASN A 245 -5.54 -25.58 -1.86
CA ASN A 245 -5.16 -26.97 -2.10
C ASN A 245 -5.85 -27.52 -3.36
N PHE A 246 -7.13 -27.22 -3.54
CA PHE A 246 -7.86 -27.62 -4.74
C PHE A 246 -7.21 -27.07 -6.02
N TRP A 247 -6.85 -25.78 -6.05
CA TRP A 247 -6.15 -25.20 -7.19
C TRP A 247 -4.73 -25.74 -7.36
N HIS A 248 -4.01 -25.96 -6.26
CA HIS A 248 -2.68 -26.55 -6.27
C HIS A 248 -2.70 -27.99 -6.86
N GLU A 249 -3.68 -28.82 -6.50
CA GLU A 249 -3.89 -30.13 -7.11
C GLU A 249 -4.22 -30.03 -8.60
N ARG A 250 -5.00 -29.03 -9.01
CA ARG A 250 -5.29 -28.76 -10.43
C ARG A 250 -4.06 -28.32 -11.22
N GLN A 251 -3.11 -27.61 -10.61
CA GLN A 251 -1.83 -27.31 -11.27
C GLN A 251 -1.07 -28.58 -11.68
N ILE A 252 -1.26 -29.69 -10.96
CA ILE A 252 -0.62 -30.98 -11.25
C ILE A 252 -1.48 -31.81 -12.24
N THR A 253 -2.79 -31.86 -12.00
CA THR A 253 -3.70 -32.76 -12.73
C THR A 253 -4.18 -32.17 -14.06
N ASN A 254 -4.41 -30.85 -14.10
CA ASN A 254 -4.99 -30.11 -15.23
C ASN A 254 -4.23 -28.78 -15.45
N PRO A 255 -2.93 -28.79 -15.79
CA PRO A 255 -2.09 -27.58 -15.82
C PRO A 255 -2.58 -26.49 -16.79
N ASN A 256 -3.27 -26.86 -17.88
CA ASN A 256 -3.81 -25.91 -18.86
C ASN A 256 -5.18 -25.31 -18.47
N ASP A 257 -5.78 -25.77 -17.37
CA ASP A 257 -7.13 -25.38 -16.93
C ASP A 257 -7.20 -25.32 -15.40
N VAL A 258 -6.24 -24.66 -14.77
CA VAL A 258 -6.19 -24.61 -13.30
C VAL A 258 -7.34 -23.76 -12.75
N PHE A 259 -7.43 -22.53 -13.22
CA PHE A 259 -8.47 -21.58 -12.85
C PHE A 259 -8.59 -20.48 -13.90
N SER A 260 -9.82 -20.12 -14.26
CA SER A 260 -10.12 -18.93 -15.04
C SER A 260 -11.48 -18.36 -14.65
N PHE A 261 -11.60 -17.03 -14.80
CA PHE A 261 -12.89 -16.36 -14.74
C PHE A 261 -13.58 -16.50 -16.10
N GLN A 262 -14.80 -17.03 -16.09
CA GLN A 262 -15.64 -17.10 -17.29
C GLN A 262 -16.21 -15.73 -17.67
N LYS A 263 -16.41 -14.83 -16.70
CA LYS A 263 -16.91 -13.47 -16.90
C LYS A 263 -16.31 -12.53 -15.88
N TRP A 264 -16.27 -11.24 -16.22
CA TRP A 264 -15.86 -10.19 -15.30
C TRP A 264 -16.95 -9.11 -15.20
N LEU A 265 -16.95 -8.34 -14.10
CA LEU A 265 -17.89 -7.23 -13.88
C LEU A 265 -17.21 -5.90 -14.23
N ASP A 266 -17.88 -5.12 -15.07
CA ASP A 266 -17.45 -3.75 -15.38
C ASP A 266 -17.79 -2.75 -14.27
N GLN A 267 -17.39 -1.49 -14.46
CA GLN A 267 -17.64 -0.41 -13.49
C GLN A 267 -19.13 -0.12 -13.30
N SER A 268 -19.96 -0.42 -14.30
CA SER A 268 -21.42 -0.30 -14.25
C SER A 268 -22.09 -1.50 -13.57
N GLY A 269 -21.33 -2.57 -13.28
CA GLY A 269 -21.83 -3.79 -12.66
C GLY A 269 -22.44 -4.78 -13.64
N ASN A 270 -22.15 -4.65 -14.94
CA ASN A 270 -22.58 -5.61 -15.96
C ASN A 270 -21.54 -6.71 -16.13
N LEU A 271 -22.02 -7.93 -16.39
CA LEU A 271 -21.16 -9.06 -16.74
C LEU A 271 -20.68 -8.93 -18.18
N GLN A 272 -19.38 -9.05 -18.36
CA GLN A 272 -18.68 -8.97 -19.62
C GLN A 272 -17.96 -10.30 -19.89
N GLU A 273 -17.85 -10.66 -21.17
CA GLU A 273 -17.03 -11.79 -21.59
C GLU A 273 -15.54 -11.44 -21.42
N PRO A 274 -14.67 -12.46 -21.21
CA PRO A 274 -13.22 -12.27 -21.24
C PRO A 274 -12.80 -11.66 -22.57
N TYR A 275 -11.76 -10.81 -22.55
CA TYR A 275 -11.13 -10.40 -23.80
C TYR A 275 -10.31 -11.56 -24.36
N ASP A 276 -10.39 -11.78 -25.67
CA ASP A 276 -9.52 -12.70 -26.41
C ASP A 276 -8.02 -12.31 -26.23
#